data_AF-A0A3R0UEU3-F1
#
_entry.id   AF-A0A3R0UEU3-F1
#
_cell.length_a   1.000
_cell.length_b   1.000
_cell.length_c   1.000
_cell.angle_alpha   90.00
_cell.angle_beta   90.00
_cell.angle_gamma   90.00
#
_symmetry.space_group_name_H-M   'P 1'
#
loop_
_entity.id
_entity.type
_entity.pdbx_description
1 polymer ?
#
loop_
_entity_poly.entity_id
_entity_poly.type
_entity_poly.pdbx_seq_one_letter_code
_entity_poly.pdbx_strand_id
1 'polypeptide(L)'
;MTVHYLVGYGPVSGNKLTRDTIKSFIDYKAEKNESDLLEKTSELIVTMGDKVGEYLGVKYKTLAKEIADEIKNFQGRTIRSYGDAMASLNEILSNPGMKVNKGDTDALVNAWRQINAQDIANKFGNISKAFKVADFVMKVEKVREKSIEGYDTGNWGPLMLEVESWVLSGLTASVAISLFSEVVSTFLVASSLPATALVIAGIMTISYLSSFIDANVADKLNREIIPLVH
;
A
#
# COMPACT_ATOMS: atom_id res chain seq x y z
N MET A 1 13.17 3.43 -31.24
CA MET A 1 12.32 2.25 -31.51
C MET A 1 12.67 1.74 -32.90
N THR A 2 13.09 0.48 -32.99
CA THR A 2 13.54 -0.14 -34.25
C THR A 2 12.54 -1.22 -34.64
N VAL A 3 12.00 -1.16 -35.86
CA VAL A 3 10.99 -2.12 -36.36
C VAL A 3 11.67 -3.04 -37.36
N HIS A 4 11.62 -4.36 -37.13
CA HIS A 4 12.13 -5.37 -38.05
C HIS A 4 10.96 -6.09 -38.72
N TYR A 5 10.90 -6.06 -40.06
CA TYR A 5 9.92 -6.80 -40.85
C TYR A 5 10.56 -8.12 -41.29
N LEU A 6 10.00 -9.26 -40.86
CA LEU A 6 10.63 -10.55 -41.11
C LEU A 6 10.23 -11.21 -42.43
N VAL A 7 9.03 -10.97 -42.99
CA VAL A 7 8.67 -11.30 -44.38
C VAL A 7 7.42 -10.47 -44.73
N GLY A 8 7.42 -9.67 -45.80
CA GLY A 8 6.21 -8.95 -46.22
C GLY A 8 6.28 -8.48 -47.68
N TYR A 9 5.47 -9.09 -48.54
CA TYR A 9 5.13 -8.52 -49.85
C TYR A 9 3.93 -7.59 -49.67
N GLY A 10 4.17 -6.28 -49.72
CA GLY A 10 3.17 -5.21 -49.60
C GLY A 10 3.82 -3.86 -49.26
N PRO A 11 3.12 -2.72 -49.44
CA PRO A 11 3.65 -1.42 -49.07
C PRO A 11 3.93 -1.36 -47.57
N VAL A 12 5.15 -0.98 -47.20
CA VAL A 12 5.58 -0.82 -45.80
C VAL A 12 4.67 0.24 -45.16
N SER A 13 3.95 -0.13 -44.10
CA SER A 13 3.17 0.85 -43.32
C SER A 13 4.10 1.96 -42.86
N GLY A 14 3.78 3.22 -43.21
CA GLY A 14 4.63 4.37 -42.91
C GLY A 14 5.02 4.37 -41.43
N ASN A 15 6.30 4.60 -41.15
CA ASN A 15 6.94 4.51 -39.83
C ASN A 15 6.14 5.19 -38.70
N LYS A 16 5.32 6.20 -39.02
CA LYS A 16 4.40 6.86 -38.08
C LYS A 16 3.22 5.96 -37.64
N LEU A 17 2.47 5.35 -38.56
CA LEU A 17 1.31 4.53 -38.21
C LEU A 17 1.73 3.33 -37.35
N THR A 18 2.80 2.64 -37.75
CA THR A 18 3.37 1.52 -36.98
C THR A 18 3.82 1.94 -35.58
N ARG A 19 4.45 3.12 -35.46
CA ARG A 19 4.89 3.67 -34.17
C ARG A 19 3.70 4.04 -33.29
N ASP A 20 2.68 4.68 -33.85
CA ASP A 20 1.50 5.13 -33.11
C ASP A 20 0.70 3.92 -32.60
N THR A 21 0.51 2.88 -33.41
CA THR A 21 -0.15 1.63 -32.97
C THR A 21 0.63 0.88 -31.90
N ILE A 22 1.97 0.80 -32.02
CA ILE A 22 2.79 0.15 -31.00
C ILE A 22 2.77 0.97 -29.70
N LYS A 23 2.85 2.30 -29.79
CA LYS A 23 2.73 3.18 -28.63
C LYS A 23 1.38 3.00 -27.94
N SER A 24 0.27 3.04 -28.67
CA SER A 24 -1.06 2.86 -28.10
C SER A 24 -1.22 1.50 -27.43
N PHE A 25 -0.61 0.44 -27.98
CA PHE A 25 -0.62 -0.89 -27.35
C PHE A 25 0.21 -0.94 -26.07
N ILE A 26 1.38 -0.29 -26.04
CA ILE A 26 2.21 -0.18 -24.84
C ILE A 26 1.48 0.59 -23.74
N ASP A 27 0.89 1.75 -24.08
CA ASP A 27 0.16 2.60 -23.14
C ASP A 27 -1.05 1.83 -22.58
N TYR A 28 -1.86 1.21 -23.44
CA TYR A 28 -2.98 0.35 -23.03
C TYR A 28 -2.56 -0.77 -22.07
N LYS A 29 -1.44 -1.45 -22.37
CA LYS A 29 -0.95 -2.54 -21.51
C LYS A 29 -0.45 -2.02 -20.16
N ALA A 30 0.18 -0.85 -20.13
CA ALA A 30 0.63 -0.23 -18.89
C ALA A 30 -0.57 0.17 -18.02
N GLU A 31 -1.56 0.85 -18.60
CA GLU A 31 -2.80 1.22 -17.92
C GLU A 31 -3.55 0.01 -17.38
N LYS A 32 -3.68 -1.05 -18.18
CA LYS A 32 -4.36 -2.28 -17.75
C LYS A 32 -3.63 -2.96 -16.59
N ASN A 33 -2.29 -3.05 -16.64
CA ASN A 33 -1.52 -3.62 -15.55
C ASN A 33 -1.64 -2.80 -14.25
N GLU A 34 -1.65 -1.47 -14.36
CA GLU A 34 -1.85 -0.58 -13.21
C GLU A 34 -3.24 -0.75 -12.61
N SER A 35 -4.28 -0.79 -13.44
CA SER A 35 -5.66 -1.05 -13.01
C SER A 35 -5.80 -2.41 -12.31
N ASP A 36 -5.24 -3.47 -12.87
CA ASP A 36 -5.28 -4.82 -12.27
C ASP A 36 -4.53 -4.88 -10.92
N LEU A 37 -3.43 -4.13 -10.79
CA LEU A 37 -2.67 -4.00 -9.56
C LEU A 37 -3.49 -3.28 -8.48
N LEU A 38 -4.09 -2.14 -8.81
CA LEU A 38 -4.93 -1.37 -7.88
C LEU A 38 -6.17 -2.16 -7.46
N GLU A 39 -6.80 -2.88 -8.39
CA GLU A 39 -7.94 -3.75 -8.08
C GLU A 39 -7.56 -4.83 -7.07
N LYS A 40 -6.49 -5.59 -7.30
CA LYS A 40 -6.02 -6.62 -6.35
C LYS A 40 -5.57 -6.04 -5.02
N THR A 41 -4.96 -4.86 -5.03
CA THR A 41 -4.61 -4.15 -3.80
C THR A 41 -5.89 -3.82 -3.01
N SER A 42 -6.91 -3.31 -3.68
CA SER A 42 -8.19 -2.98 -3.04
C SER A 42 -8.86 -4.22 -2.42
N GLU A 43 -8.84 -5.36 -3.10
CA GLU A 43 -9.38 -6.63 -2.58
C GLU A 43 -8.65 -7.09 -1.31
N LEU A 44 -7.32 -6.93 -1.26
CA LEU A 44 -6.54 -7.24 -0.07
C LEU A 44 -6.90 -6.32 1.10
N ILE A 45 -7.10 -5.02 0.85
CA ILE A 45 -7.55 -4.07 1.89
C ILE A 45 -8.93 -4.45 2.40
N VAL A 46 -9.87 -4.85 1.53
CA VAL A 46 -11.19 -5.34 1.97
C VAL A 46 -11.04 -6.59 2.84
N THR A 47 -10.21 -7.54 2.43
CA THR A 47 -9.93 -8.77 3.19
C THR A 47 -9.36 -8.46 4.58
N MET A 48 -8.40 -7.54 4.65
CA MET A 48 -7.81 -7.02 5.88
C MET A 48 -8.89 -6.33 6.75
N GLY A 49 -9.73 -5.51 6.11
CA GLY A 49 -10.88 -4.83 6.67
C GLY A 49 -11.85 -5.80 7.35
N ASP A 50 -12.17 -6.90 6.68
CA ASP A 50 -13.05 -7.93 7.19
C ASP A 50 -12.46 -8.65 8.40
N LYS A 51 -11.18 -9.01 8.37
CA LYS A 51 -10.46 -9.66 9.47
C LYS A 51 -10.46 -8.81 10.74
N VAL A 52 -10.04 -7.55 10.65
CA VAL A 52 -9.99 -6.65 11.83
C VAL A 52 -11.40 -6.25 12.26
N GLY A 53 -12.32 -6.09 11.30
CA GLY A 53 -13.70 -5.74 11.56
C GLY A 53 -14.51 -6.82 12.28
N GLU A 54 -13.99 -8.04 12.45
CA GLU A 54 -14.55 -9.01 13.41
C GLU A 54 -14.47 -8.50 14.86
N TYR A 55 -13.48 -7.66 15.15
CA TYR A 55 -13.24 -7.08 16.48
C TYR A 55 -13.72 -5.63 16.58
N LEU A 56 -13.56 -4.83 15.52
CA LEU A 56 -13.96 -3.41 15.49
C LEU A 56 -15.36 -3.15 14.91
N GLY A 57 -16.02 -4.20 14.41
CA GLY A 57 -17.38 -4.13 13.89
C GLY A 57 -17.50 -3.43 12.53
N VAL A 58 -18.77 -3.20 12.16
CA VAL A 58 -19.17 -2.77 10.81
C VAL A 58 -18.59 -1.41 10.42
N LYS A 59 -18.45 -0.47 11.37
CA LYS A 59 -17.90 0.87 11.07
C LYS A 59 -16.48 0.80 10.52
N TYR A 60 -15.63 -0.03 11.13
CA TYR A 60 -14.28 -0.24 10.64
C TYR A 60 -14.27 -0.90 9.25
N LYS A 61 -15.13 -1.91 9.04
CA LYS A 61 -15.27 -2.56 7.71
C LYS A 61 -15.68 -1.56 6.63
N THR A 62 -16.60 -0.65 6.94
CA THR A 62 -17.02 0.40 6.00
C THR A 62 -15.85 1.32 5.68
N LEU A 63 -15.11 1.79 6.68
CA LEU A 63 -13.96 2.68 6.45
C LEU A 63 -12.83 1.99 5.67
N ALA A 64 -12.59 0.69 5.93
CA ALA A 64 -11.64 -0.10 5.16
C ALA A 64 -12.08 -0.28 3.70
N LYS A 65 -13.39 -0.35 3.43
CA LYS A 65 -13.92 -0.35 2.06
C LYS A 65 -13.77 1.01 1.39
N GLU A 66 -14.01 2.11 2.11
CA GLU A 66 -13.78 3.46 1.57
C GLU A 66 -12.31 3.63 1.10
N ILE A 67 -11.33 3.23 1.92
CA ILE A 67 -9.92 3.32 1.49
C ILE A 67 -9.57 2.32 0.38
N ALA A 68 -10.20 1.14 0.34
CA ALA A 68 -10.04 0.19 -0.75
C ALA A 68 -10.56 0.77 -2.08
N ASP A 69 -11.71 1.47 -2.05
CA ASP A 69 -12.29 2.13 -3.21
C ASP A 69 -11.40 3.30 -3.68
N GLU A 70 -10.82 4.07 -2.76
CA GLU A 70 -9.85 5.11 -3.10
C GLU A 70 -8.60 4.52 -3.79
N ILE A 71 -8.10 3.37 -3.30
CA ILE A 71 -6.98 2.65 -3.92
C ILE A 71 -7.36 2.14 -5.31
N LYS A 72 -8.53 1.51 -5.46
CA LYS A 72 -9.01 0.99 -6.75
C LYS A 72 -9.02 2.09 -7.83
N ASN A 73 -9.35 3.31 -7.44
CA ASN A 73 -9.45 4.48 -8.32
C ASN A 73 -8.20 5.38 -8.27
N PHE A 74 -7.04 4.87 -7.83
CA PHE A 74 -5.83 5.68 -7.63
C PHE A 74 -4.98 5.91 -8.89
N GLN A 75 -5.37 5.33 -10.02
CA GLN A 75 -4.62 5.43 -11.27
C GLN A 75 -4.43 6.89 -11.70
N GLY A 76 -3.18 7.25 -12.02
CA GLY A 76 -2.83 8.61 -12.44
C GLY A 76 -2.88 9.70 -11.35
N ARG A 77 -3.21 9.36 -10.09
CA ARG A 77 -3.17 10.30 -8.96
C ARG A 77 -1.75 10.42 -8.40
N THR A 78 -1.55 11.38 -7.51
CA THR A 78 -0.33 11.53 -6.71
C THR A 78 -0.64 11.21 -5.25
N ILE A 79 0.36 10.68 -4.52
CA ILE A 79 0.28 10.64 -3.06
C ILE A 79 0.37 12.05 -2.48
N ARG A 80 -0.20 12.25 -1.30
CA ARG A 80 0.04 13.45 -0.49
C ARG A 80 1.51 13.52 -0.08
N SER A 81 2.02 14.73 0.13
CA SER A 81 3.42 14.95 0.52
C SER A 81 3.71 14.32 1.89
N TYR A 82 4.97 14.03 2.18
CA TYR A 82 5.39 13.55 3.50
C TYR A 82 4.91 14.46 4.62
N GLY A 83 4.99 15.78 4.44
CA GLY A 83 4.51 16.76 5.42
C GLY A 83 3.01 16.62 5.69
N ASP A 84 2.20 16.56 4.64
CA ASP A 84 0.74 16.43 4.74
C ASP A 84 0.31 15.07 5.30
N ALA A 85 0.97 14.00 4.87
CA ALA A 85 0.70 12.65 5.36
C ALA A 85 1.10 12.51 6.84
N MET A 86 2.25 13.04 7.24
CA MET A 86 2.66 13.07 8.65
C MET A 86 1.74 13.92 9.50
N ALA A 87 1.21 15.04 8.99
CA ALA A 87 0.24 15.83 9.73
C ALA A 87 -1.01 15.01 10.07
N SER A 88 -1.60 14.34 9.08
CA SER A 88 -2.76 13.45 9.30
C SER A 88 -2.44 12.28 10.24
N LEU A 89 -1.28 11.64 10.06
CA LEU A 89 -0.88 10.53 10.93
C LEU A 89 -0.65 10.99 12.39
N ASN A 90 -0.02 12.14 12.59
CA ASN A 90 0.24 12.67 13.93
C ASN A 90 -1.06 13.04 14.67
N GLU A 91 -2.08 13.54 13.96
CA GLU A 91 -3.40 13.77 14.56
C GLU A 91 -4.00 12.47 15.11
N ILE A 92 -3.91 11.38 14.36
CA ILE A 92 -4.34 10.04 14.80
C ILE A 92 -3.50 9.57 15.99
N LEU A 93 -2.17 9.63 15.90
CA LEU A 93 -1.25 9.15 16.93
C LEU A 93 -1.38 9.94 18.25
N SER A 94 -1.79 11.20 18.18
CA SER A 94 -2.03 12.04 19.36
C SER A 94 -3.30 11.64 20.13
N ASN A 95 -4.18 10.82 19.52
CA ASN A 95 -5.39 10.36 20.17
C ASN A 95 -5.04 9.46 21.37
N PRO A 96 -5.58 9.73 22.58
CA PRO A 96 -5.33 8.89 23.76
C PRO A 96 -5.68 7.41 23.57
N GLY A 97 -6.63 7.11 22.68
CA GLY A 97 -7.02 5.75 22.32
C GLY A 97 -5.99 4.97 21.51
N MET A 98 -4.95 5.63 21.00
CA MET A 98 -3.84 5.01 20.27
C MET A 98 -2.68 4.58 21.17
N LYS A 99 -2.84 4.64 22.49
CA LYS A 99 -1.82 4.13 23.42
C LYS A 99 -1.68 2.63 23.29
N VAL A 100 -0.50 2.19 22.88
CA VAL A 100 -0.12 0.78 22.79
C VAL A 100 0.63 0.39 24.06
N ASN A 101 0.24 -0.72 24.69
CA ASN A 101 0.97 -1.25 25.84
C ASN A 101 2.20 -2.06 25.36
N LYS A 102 3.17 -2.27 26.26
CA LYS A 102 4.41 -2.99 25.97
C LYS A 102 4.16 -4.40 25.39
N GLY A 103 3.17 -5.13 25.90
CA GLY A 103 2.87 -6.49 25.45
C GLY A 103 2.40 -6.53 24.00
N ASP A 104 1.49 -5.63 23.62
CA ASP A 104 1.04 -5.48 22.24
C ASP A 104 2.18 -4.98 21.33
N THR A 105 3.00 -4.02 21.79
CA THR A 105 4.20 -3.57 21.06
C THR A 105 5.14 -4.74 20.77
N ASP A 106 5.46 -5.55 21.78
CA ASP A 106 6.38 -6.69 21.64
C ASP A 106 5.81 -7.75 20.68
N ALA A 107 4.48 -8.00 20.74
CA ALA A 107 3.81 -8.90 19.80
C ALA A 107 3.89 -8.42 18.35
N LEU A 108 3.64 -7.12 18.12
CA LEU A 108 3.72 -6.49 16.80
C LEU A 108 5.14 -6.54 16.23
N VAL A 109 6.14 -6.16 17.02
CA VAL A 109 7.56 -6.20 16.63
C VAL A 109 7.99 -7.62 16.29
N ASN A 110 7.64 -8.60 17.12
CA ASN A 110 7.97 -10.00 16.87
C ASN A 110 7.29 -10.53 15.61
N ALA A 111 6.03 -10.16 15.36
CA ALA A 111 5.34 -10.53 14.13
C ALA A 111 6.01 -9.91 12.89
N TRP A 112 6.45 -8.65 12.96
CA TRP A 112 7.18 -8.02 11.85
C TRP A 112 8.50 -8.72 11.57
N ARG A 113 9.25 -9.14 12.60
CA ARG A 113 10.50 -9.91 12.44
C ARG A 113 10.31 -11.24 11.72
N GLN A 114 9.11 -11.80 11.71
CA GLN A 114 8.79 -13.06 11.03
C GLN A 114 8.44 -12.86 9.55
N ILE A 115 8.30 -11.61 9.08
CA ILE A 115 8.00 -11.34 7.67
C ILE A 115 9.16 -11.77 6.79
N ASN A 116 8.86 -12.68 5.87
CA ASN A 116 9.75 -13.06 4.77
C ASN A 116 9.52 -12.12 3.58
N ALA A 117 10.46 -11.19 3.38
CA ALA A 117 10.37 -10.23 2.28
C ALA A 117 10.39 -10.88 0.89
N GLN A 118 11.10 -12.00 0.73
CA GLN A 118 11.16 -12.71 -0.54
C GLN A 118 9.78 -13.27 -0.91
N ASP A 119 9.05 -13.82 0.06
CA ASP A 119 7.73 -14.39 -0.18
C ASP A 119 6.70 -13.31 -0.56
N ILE A 120 6.72 -12.16 0.13
CA ILE A 120 5.87 -11.02 -0.24
C ILE A 120 6.23 -10.49 -1.63
N ALA A 121 7.52 -10.29 -1.90
CA ALA A 121 7.98 -9.81 -3.21
C ALA A 121 7.62 -10.77 -4.35
N ASN A 122 7.67 -12.08 -4.12
CA ASN A 122 7.25 -13.09 -5.08
C ASN A 122 5.75 -13.02 -5.36
N LYS A 123 4.92 -12.91 -4.31
CA LYS A 123 3.46 -12.75 -4.45
C LYS A 123 3.11 -11.48 -5.20
N PHE A 124 3.73 -10.36 -4.86
CA PHE A 124 3.50 -9.09 -5.53
C PHE A 124 4.01 -9.09 -6.99
N GLY A 125 5.16 -9.70 -7.27
CA GLY A 125 5.68 -9.84 -8.64
C GLY A 125 4.76 -10.68 -9.55
N ASN A 126 4.00 -11.62 -8.98
CA ASN A 126 2.96 -12.35 -9.72
C ASN A 126 1.74 -11.47 -10.05
N ILE A 127 1.51 -10.41 -9.27
CA ILE A 127 0.44 -9.44 -9.49
C ILE A 127 0.88 -8.40 -10.52
N SER A 128 2.03 -7.76 -10.31
CA SER A 128 2.58 -6.74 -11.21
C SER A 128 3.89 -7.22 -11.86
N LYS A 129 3.77 -7.60 -13.13
CA LYS A 129 4.93 -8.01 -13.97
C LYS A 129 5.86 -6.85 -14.34
N ALA A 130 5.49 -5.62 -14.00
CA ALA A 130 6.23 -4.42 -14.38
C ALA A 130 7.53 -4.21 -13.58
N PHE A 131 7.73 -4.96 -12.49
CA PHE A 131 8.83 -4.74 -11.56
C PHE A 131 9.72 -5.95 -11.35
N LYS A 132 10.98 -5.67 -11.01
CA LYS A 132 11.97 -6.69 -10.66
C LYS A 132 11.81 -7.10 -9.20
N VAL A 133 11.68 -8.41 -8.97
CA VAL A 133 11.51 -9.00 -7.63
C VAL A 133 12.60 -8.55 -6.65
N ALA A 134 13.87 -8.47 -7.08
CA ALA A 134 14.98 -8.06 -6.20
C ALA A 134 14.82 -6.64 -5.64
N ASP A 135 14.33 -5.69 -6.45
CA ASP A 135 14.11 -4.31 -6.01
C ASP A 135 12.95 -4.24 -5.00
N PHE A 136 11.97 -5.14 -5.11
CA PHE A 136 10.89 -5.24 -4.13
C PHE A 136 11.33 -5.81 -2.80
N VAL A 137 12.17 -6.85 -2.78
CA VAL A 137 12.66 -7.44 -1.53
C VAL A 137 13.25 -6.35 -0.63
N MET A 138 14.14 -5.50 -1.17
CA MET A 138 14.72 -4.40 -0.41
C MET A 138 13.67 -3.41 0.13
N LYS A 139 12.63 -3.10 -0.65
CA LYS A 139 11.55 -2.20 -0.21
C LYS A 139 10.71 -2.83 0.91
N VAL A 140 10.40 -4.12 0.81
CA VAL A 140 9.68 -4.86 1.86
C VAL A 140 10.50 -4.91 3.14
N GLU A 141 11.81 -5.20 3.05
CA GLU A 141 12.73 -5.21 4.19
C GLU A 141 12.76 -3.85 4.91
N LYS A 142 12.85 -2.75 4.15
CA LYS A 142 12.80 -1.40 4.74
C LYS A 142 11.46 -1.07 5.38
N VAL A 143 10.34 -1.46 4.79
CA VAL A 143 9.02 -1.30 5.43
C VAL A 143 8.98 -2.07 6.75
N ARG A 144 9.49 -3.31 6.78
CA ARG A 144 9.58 -4.11 8.00
C ARG A 144 10.43 -3.42 9.07
N GLU A 145 11.66 -3.04 8.74
CA GLU A 145 12.61 -2.40 9.66
C GLU A 145 12.06 -1.09 10.24
N LYS A 146 11.51 -0.23 9.38
CA LYS A 146 10.96 1.06 9.79
C LYS A 146 9.62 0.94 10.51
N SER A 147 8.87 -0.13 10.25
CA SER A 147 7.68 -0.46 11.05
C SER A 147 8.07 -0.90 12.45
N ILE A 148 9.11 -1.73 12.59
CA ILE A 148 9.67 -2.11 13.90
C ILE A 148 10.14 -0.86 14.66
N GLU A 149 10.90 0.03 13.99
CA GLU A 149 11.33 1.29 14.59
C GLU A 149 10.13 2.14 15.06
N GLY A 150 9.09 2.25 14.26
CA GLY A 150 7.87 2.98 14.62
C GLY A 150 7.17 2.42 15.85
N TYR A 151 7.09 1.09 15.98
CA TYR A 151 6.51 0.47 17.18
C TYR A 151 7.42 0.61 18.42
N ASP A 152 8.74 0.48 18.27
CA ASP A 152 9.68 0.55 19.38
C ASP A 152 9.86 1.99 19.92
N THR A 153 9.78 2.99 19.03
CA THR A 153 10.15 4.38 19.35
C THR A 153 8.99 5.37 19.26
N GLY A 154 7.89 5.00 18.60
CA GLY A 154 6.82 5.93 18.23
C GLY A 154 7.14 6.82 17.02
N ASN A 155 8.36 6.75 16.45
CA ASN A 155 8.77 7.56 15.32
C ASN A 155 8.39 6.89 13.98
N TRP A 156 7.26 7.31 13.39
CA TRP A 156 6.79 6.79 12.10
C TRP A 156 7.32 7.57 10.87
N GLY A 157 8.05 8.67 11.10
CA GLY A 157 8.63 9.49 10.04
C GLY A 157 9.48 8.69 9.04
N PRO A 158 10.42 7.83 9.48
CA PRO A 158 11.24 7.02 8.58
C PRO A 158 10.42 6.13 7.63
N LEU A 159 9.32 5.55 8.11
CA LEU A 159 8.42 4.71 7.32
C LEU A 159 7.69 5.54 6.25
N MET A 160 7.06 6.64 6.66
CA MET A 160 6.31 7.49 5.74
C MET A 160 7.24 8.11 4.67
N LEU A 161 8.45 8.52 5.08
CA LEU A 161 9.45 9.05 4.15
C LEU A 161 9.94 8.00 3.15
N GLU A 162 9.99 6.71 3.53
CA GLU A 162 10.36 5.64 2.59
C GLU A 162 9.39 5.58 1.41
N VAL A 163 8.09 5.66 1.67
CA VAL A 163 7.06 5.60 0.62
C VAL A 163 7.17 6.79 -0.33
N GLU A 164 7.33 8.01 0.20
CA GLU A 164 7.54 9.20 -0.64
C GLU A 164 8.85 9.09 -1.45
N SER A 165 9.93 8.57 -0.84
CA SER A 165 11.20 8.38 -1.53
C SER A 165 11.10 7.47 -2.75
N TRP A 166 10.19 6.50 -2.74
CA TRP A 166 9.94 5.63 -3.90
C TRP A 166 9.40 6.42 -5.08
N VAL A 167 8.44 7.32 -4.81
CA VAL A 167 7.85 8.19 -5.84
C VAL A 167 8.89 9.16 -6.37
N LEU A 168 9.69 9.78 -5.49
CA LEU A 168 10.81 10.65 -5.88
C LEU A 168 11.88 9.91 -6.68
N SER A 169 12.04 8.61 -6.47
CA SER A 169 12.95 7.74 -7.23
C SER A 169 12.36 7.23 -8.56
N GLY A 170 11.16 7.70 -8.93
CA GLY A 170 10.54 7.42 -10.23
C GLY A 170 9.49 6.31 -10.25
N LEU A 171 9.07 5.76 -9.10
CA LEU A 171 7.87 4.91 -9.05
C LEU A 171 6.62 5.79 -9.24
N THR A 172 5.63 5.29 -9.97
CA THR A 172 4.31 5.93 -9.98
C THR A 172 3.68 5.85 -8.59
N ALA A 173 2.87 6.83 -8.25
CA ALA A 173 2.20 6.89 -6.95
C ALA A 173 1.29 5.66 -6.71
N SER A 174 0.60 5.19 -7.75
CA SER A 174 -0.21 3.96 -7.75
C SER A 174 0.59 2.73 -7.35
N VAL A 175 1.76 2.52 -7.96
CA VAL A 175 2.64 1.42 -7.60
C VAL A 175 3.14 1.57 -6.17
N ALA A 176 3.58 2.76 -5.77
CA ALA A 176 4.11 3.00 -4.44
C ALA A 176 3.06 2.67 -3.35
N ILE A 177 1.83 3.13 -3.53
CA ILE A 177 0.71 2.82 -2.62
C ILE A 177 0.34 1.35 -2.67
N SER A 178 0.28 0.72 -3.85
CA SER A 178 -0.01 -0.71 -3.95
C SER A 178 1.03 -1.56 -3.25
N LEU A 179 2.31 -1.26 -3.46
CA LEU A 179 3.41 -1.97 -2.79
C LEU A 179 3.32 -1.79 -1.28
N PHE A 180 3.16 -0.55 -0.82
CA PHE A 180 3.07 -0.28 0.61
C PHE A 180 1.87 -1.00 1.24
N SER A 181 0.69 -0.87 0.62
CA SER A 181 -0.57 -1.53 1.01
C SER A 181 -0.42 -3.04 1.10
N GLU A 182 0.23 -3.67 0.11
CA GLU A 182 0.49 -5.10 0.10
C GLU A 182 1.29 -5.52 1.32
N VAL A 183 2.37 -4.81 1.64
CA VAL A 183 3.26 -5.18 2.74
C VAL A 183 2.53 -5.08 4.08
N VAL A 184 1.91 -3.93 4.37
CA VAL A 184 1.25 -3.70 5.67
C VAL A 184 0.02 -4.59 5.84
N SER A 185 -0.73 -4.85 4.76
CA SER A 185 -1.93 -5.69 4.82
C SER A 185 -1.60 -7.17 4.85
N THR A 186 -0.57 -7.61 4.14
CA THR A 186 -0.09 -9.00 4.23
C THR A 186 0.47 -9.28 5.61
N PHE A 187 1.21 -8.35 6.22
CA PHE A 187 1.62 -8.47 7.61
C PHE A 187 0.42 -8.73 8.53
N LEU A 188 -0.66 -7.97 8.35
CA LEU A 188 -1.84 -8.10 9.20
C LEU A 188 -2.62 -9.39 8.93
N VAL A 189 -2.80 -9.77 7.67
CA VAL A 189 -3.54 -10.97 7.28
C VAL A 189 -2.79 -12.24 7.65
N ALA A 190 -1.46 -12.27 7.46
CA ALA A 190 -0.62 -13.44 7.72
C ALA A 190 -0.21 -13.60 9.19
N SER A 191 -0.28 -12.54 10.00
CA SER A 191 0.11 -12.62 11.41
C SER A 191 -0.94 -13.29 12.29
N SER A 192 -0.46 -14.00 13.30
CA SER A 192 -1.25 -14.59 14.39
C SER A 192 -1.17 -13.70 15.64
N LEU A 193 -1.52 -12.42 15.48
CA LEU A 193 -1.50 -11.45 16.58
C LEU A 193 -2.63 -11.73 17.59
N PRO A 194 -2.40 -11.43 18.89
CA PRO A 194 -3.49 -11.25 19.84
C PRO A 194 -4.51 -10.21 19.34
N ALA A 195 -5.78 -10.34 19.74
CA ALA A 195 -6.86 -9.49 19.25
C ALA A 195 -6.58 -7.98 19.42
N THR A 196 -6.04 -7.57 20.58
CA THR A 196 -5.67 -6.18 20.87
C THR A 196 -4.59 -5.66 19.93
N ALA A 197 -3.49 -6.40 19.75
CA ALA A 197 -2.44 -6.08 18.80
C ALA A 197 -2.94 -6.06 17.34
N LEU A 198 -3.84 -6.98 16.97
CA LEU A 198 -4.46 -7.03 15.64
C LEU A 198 -5.30 -5.78 15.36
N VAL A 199 -6.10 -5.35 16.34
CA VAL A 199 -6.89 -4.11 16.27
C VAL A 199 -5.99 -2.89 16.08
N ILE A 200 -4.90 -2.79 16.87
CA ILE A 200 -3.92 -1.70 16.76
C ILE A 200 -3.26 -1.70 15.38
N ALA A 201 -2.81 -2.86 14.89
CA ALA A 201 -2.22 -2.99 13.56
C ALA A 201 -3.20 -2.58 12.45
N GLY A 202 -4.49 -2.90 12.61
CA GLY A 202 -5.53 -2.57 11.64
C GLY A 202 -5.73 -1.07 11.54
N ILE A 203 -5.90 -0.41 12.68
CA ILE A 203 -6.04 1.05 12.74
C ILE A 203 -4.79 1.72 12.15
N MET A 204 -3.59 1.28 12.53
CA MET A 204 -2.35 1.83 11.98
C MET A 204 -2.25 1.65 10.45
N THR A 205 -2.66 0.49 9.93
CA THR A 205 -2.68 0.23 8.48
C THR A 205 -3.57 1.23 7.75
N ILE A 206 -4.81 1.42 8.19
CA ILE A 206 -5.73 2.42 7.59
C ILE A 206 -5.18 3.84 7.80
N SER A 207 -4.54 4.12 8.94
CA SER A 207 -3.93 5.43 9.23
C SER A 207 -2.85 5.79 8.22
N TYR A 208 -1.92 4.88 7.91
CA TYR A 208 -0.87 5.17 6.93
C TYR A 208 -1.45 5.40 5.53
N LEU A 209 -2.36 4.54 5.10
CA LEU A 209 -2.93 4.59 3.75
C LEU A 209 -3.77 5.85 3.56
N SER A 210 -4.70 6.13 4.48
CA SER A 210 -5.49 7.36 4.45
C SER A 210 -4.62 8.61 4.50
N SER A 211 -3.55 8.61 5.30
CA SER A 211 -2.63 9.76 5.36
C SER A 211 -2.01 10.09 4.00
N PHE A 212 -1.66 9.10 3.17
CA PHE A 212 -1.16 9.33 1.81
C PHE A 212 -2.24 9.60 0.76
N ILE A 213 -3.47 9.14 0.98
CA ILE A 213 -4.50 9.05 -0.07
C ILE A 213 -5.61 10.09 0.14
N ASP A 214 -6.22 10.11 1.32
CA ASP A 214 -7.37 10.97 1.65
C ASP A 214 -7.40 11.32 3.14
N ALA A 215 -7.17 12.61 3.43
CA ALA A 215 -7.21 13.16 4.79
C ALA A 215 -8.57 12.99 5.47
N ASN A 216 -9.68 12.95 4.71
CA ASN A 216 -11.01 12.81 5.28
C ASN A 216 -11.22 11.41 5.86
N VAL A 217 -10.67 10.38 5.22
CA VAL A 217 -10.69 9.00 5.75
C VAL A 217 -9.88 8.93 7.04
N ALA A 218 -8.75 9.64 7.11
CA ALA A 218 -7.92 9.73 8.33
C ALA A 218 -8.69 10.41 9.48
N ASP A 219 -9.39 11.51 9.20
CA ASP A 219 -10.22 12.21 10.20
C ASP A 219 -11.38 11.33 10.69
N LYS A 220 -12.09 10.65 9.77
CA LYS A 220 -13.15 9.68 10.12
C LYS A 220 -12.61 8.55 11.00
N LEU A 221 -11.44 7.98 10.67
CA LEU A 221 -10.80 6.97 11.50
C LEU A 221 -10.62 7.47 12.94
N ASN A 222 -10.05 8.67 13.06
CA ASN A 222 -9.73 9.29 14.34
C ASN A 222 -10.98 9.54 15.20
N ARG A 223 -12.07 9.97 14.57
CA ARG A 223 -13.31 10.38 15.27
C ARG A 223 -14.29 9.24 15.51
N GLU A 224 -14.37 8.27 14.61
CA GLU A 224 -15.45 7.28 14.62
C GLU A 224 -15.01 5.88 15.01
N ILE A 225 -13.73 5.55 14.83
CA ILE A 225 -13.20 4.21 15.05
C ILE A 225 -12.36 4.14 16.31
N ILE A 226 -11.37 5.02 16.48
CA ILE A 226 -10.46 4.98 17.64
C ILE A 226 -11.20 5.03 18.98
N PRO A 227 -12.29 5.82 19.15
CA PRO A 227 -13.08 5.79 20.39
C PRO A 227 -13.74 4.45 20.72
N LEU A 228 -13.77 3.49 19.78
CA LEU A 228 -14.32 2.14 19.97
C LEU A 228 -13.29 1.13 20.49
N VAL A 229 -12.02 1.53 20.64
CA VAL A 229 -10.89 0.65 21.01
C VAL A 229 -10.84 0.40 22.54
N HIS A 230 -11.87 0.81 23.29
CA HIS A 230 -11.93 0.78 24.75
C HIS A 230 -13.02 -0.16 25.24
#